data_AF-A0AA47M0N1-F1
#
_entry.id   AF-A0AA47M0N1-F1
#
_cell.length_a   1.000
_cell.length_b   1.000
_cell.length_c   1.000
_cell.angle_alpha   90.00
_cell.angle_beta   90.00
_cell.angle_gamma   90.00
#
_symmetry.space_group_name_H-M   'P 1'
#
loop_
_entity.id
_entity.type
_entity.pdbx_description
1 polymer ?
#
loop_
_entity_poly.entity_id
_entity_poly.type
_entity_poly.pdbx_seq_one_letter_code
_entity_poly.pdbx_strand_id
1 'polypeptide(L)'
;MLVRPGRPKRIVRVCWERLAESPVRESFNSHLRESFDHVPGEAGDIESKWAMFRASIVKAADQSCGCKVVGACRGGNSRTRWWTPAVRDAVKLKKESYRTFLACGTPEAAGRYRQAKRSAAVAVTEAKTGHGRSSRFWTTIRRLRRGKQCIVNTVYGGDGALLTSTRDVVDRWKEYFEDLLNPTDTPSGKEAGPGDSGVGSPISGAEVAEVVRKLLGGRAPGVDEVHPEFLKALDVVGLSWLTRLCSIAWTSGAVPLDWQTGVVVPLFKKGDRRVCSNYRGITLLSLPGKVYSGGLERRVRRIVEPRIQEEQCGFRPGRGTVDQLYTLCRILEGAWEFAQPVHMCFVDLEKAFDRVPRGVLWGVLREYGVSDPLIRAVRSLYDRCQSLVRIAGNKSDLFPVRVGLRQGCPLSLILFIIFMDRISRHSQGVEGVRFGDLRIGSLLFADDVVLMA
;
A
#
# COMPACT_ATOMS: atom_id res chain seq x y z
N MET A 1 8.99 -20.92 -32.07
CA MET A 1 8.52 -21.91 -31.08
C MET A 1 8.05 -21.17 -29.83
N LEU A 2 6.77 -21.29 -29.46
CA LEU A 2 6.19 -20.68 -28.27
C LEU A 2 6.80 -21.32 -27.01
N VAL A 3 7.65 -20.57 -26.30
CA VAL A 3 8.19 -20.96 -25.00
C VAL A 3 7.03 -21.19 -24.04
N ARG A 4 6.86 -22.43 -23.59
CA ARG A 4 5.87 -22.77 -22.55
C ARG A 4 6.21 -21.96 -21.29
N PRO A 5 5.26 -21.22 -20.69
CA PRO A 5 5.51 -20.58 -19.41
C PRO A 5 5.90 -21.65 -18.39
N GLY A 6 7.04 -21.44 -17.72
CA GLY A 6 7.55 -22.35 -16.69
C GLY A 6 6.46 -22.71 -15.67
N ARG A 7 6.51 -23.94 -15.16
CA ARG A 7 5.56 -24.41 -14.13
C ARG A 7 5.48 -23.38 -13.00
N PRO A 8 4.29 -23.04 -12.48
CA PRO A 8 4.18 -22.10 -11.37
C PRO A 8 5.03 -22.62 -10.21
N LYS A 9 5.97 -21.80 -9.75
CA LYS A 9 6.82 -22.12 -8.58
C LYS A 9 5.89 -22.50 -7.42
N ARG A 10 6.11 -23.68 -6.84
CA ARG A 10 5.42 -24.08 -5.60
C ARG A 10 5.94 -23.16 -4.51
N ILE A 11 5.05 -22.38 -3.90
CA ILE A 11 5.40 -21.48 -2.80
C ILE A 11 4.82 -22.08 -1.54
N VAL A 12 5.69 -22.45 -0.61
CA VAL A 12 5.29 -22.81 0.74
C VAL A 12 4.92 -21.52 1.48
N ARG A 13 3.76 -21.49 2.12
CA ARG A 13 3.27 -20.33 2.87
C ARG A 13 2.70 -20.76 4.21
N VAL A 14 3.07 -20.06 5.27
CA VAL A 14 2.49 -20.22 6.61
C VAL A 14 0.97 -19.96 6.57
N CYS A 15 0.20 -20.84 7.19
CA CYS A 15 -1.26 -20.76 7.31
C CYS A 15 -1.69 -19.77 8.39
N TRP A 16 -1.26 -18.51 8.28
CA TRP A 16 -1.54 -17.47 9.28
C TRP A 16 -3.03 -17.28 9.58
N GLU A 17 -3.93 -17.73 8.70
CA GLU A 17 -5.38 -17.69 8.95
C GLU A 17 -5.78 -18.47 10.21
N ARG A 18 -4.98 -19.46 10.62
CA ARG A 18 -5.22 -20.29 11.82
C ARG A 18 -4.97 -19.55 13.13
N LEU A 19 -4.28 -18.41 13.13
CA LEU A 19 -4.11 -17.59 14.33
C LEU A 19 -5.43 -16.97 14.84
N ALA A 20 -6.51 -17.08 14.07
CA ALA A 20 -7.85 -16.76 14.54
C ALA A 20 -8.40 -17.82 15.52
N GLU A 21 -7.84 -19.03 15.55
CA GLU A 21 -8.23 -20.11 16.46
C GLU A 21 -7.49 -19.95 17.80
N SER A 22 -8.21 -19.91 18.94
CA SER A 22 -7.60 -19.66 20.26
C SER A 22 -6.46 -20.63 20.60
N PRO A 23 -6.61 -21.96 20.42
CA PRO A 23 -5.54 -22.92 20.76
C PRO A 23 -4.25 -22.68 19.97
N VAL A 24 -4.38 -22.32 18.68
CA VAL A 24 -3.22 -22.04 17.81
C VAL A 24 -2.54 -20.75 18.24
N ARG A 25 -3.32 -19.72 18.60
CA ARG A 25 -2.80 -18.46 19.12
C ARG A 25 -2.11 -18.62 20.48
N GLU A 26 -2.62 -19.47 21.36
CA GLU A 26 -2.00 -19.78 22.64
C GLU A 26 -0.66 -20.51 22.44
N SER A 27 -0.62 -21.53 21.58
CA SER A 27 0.62 -22.22 21.19
C SER A 27 1.64 -21.26 20.57
N PHE A 28 1.19 -20.38 19.67
CA PHE A 28 2.03 -19.34 19.06
C PHE A 28 2.69 -18.44 20.12
N ASN A 29 1.93 -17.97 21.12
CA ASN A 29 2.48 -17.13 22.19
C ASN A 29 3.36 -17.92 23.17
N SER A 30 3.09 -19.21 23.41
CA SER A 30 3.97 -20.07 24.23
C SER A 30 5.37 -20.18 23.60
N HIS A 31 5.45 -20.52 22.32
CA HIS A 31 6.72 -20.61 21.60
C HIS A 31 7.48 -19.27 21.56
N LEU A 32 6.74 -18.15 21.48
CA LEU A 32 7.33 -16.82 21.56
C LEU A 32 7.95 -16.56 22.94
N ARG A 33 7.24 -16.85 24.03
CA ARG A 33 7.75 -16.67 25.41
C ARG A 33 9.01 -17.50 25.65
N GLU A 34 8.98 -18.78 25.29
CA GLU A 34 10.15 -19.67 25.36
C GLU A 34 11.36 -19.09 24.60
N SER A 35 11.12 -18.51 23.42
CA SER A 35 12.19 -17.89 22.63
C SER A 35 12.74 -16.60 23.26
N PHE A 36 11.96 -15.91 24.09
CA PHE A 36 12.35 -14.66 24.74
C PHE A 36 12.97 -14.84 26.13
N ASP A 37 12.68 -15.93 26.82
CA ASP A 37 13.27 -16.24 28.13
C ASP A 37 14.77 -16.54 28.06
N HIS A 38 15.26 -16.95 26.89
CA HIS A 38 16.67 -17.26 26.65
C HIS A 38 17.50 -16.06 26.17
N VAL A 39 16.95 -14.84 26.22
CA VAL A 39 17.61 -13.64 25.67
C VAL A 39 18.40 -12.91 26.76
N PRO A 40 19.73 -12.72 26.60
CA PRO A 40 20.53 -11.92 27.54
C PRO A 40 19.98 -10.50 27.70
N GLY A 41 19.91 -10.02 28.94
CA GLY A 41 19.34 -8.70 29.28
C GLY A 41 20.10 -7.52 28.68
N GLU A 42 21.38 -7.69 28.34
CA GLU A 42 22.28 -6.63 27.88
C GLU A 42 23.06 -7.04 26.61
N ALA A 43 23.45 -6.03 25.82
CA ALA A 43 24.33 -6.09 24.65
C ALA A 43 23.75 -6.69 23.36
N GLY A 44 22.91 -5.90 22.69
CA GLY A 44 22.67 -6.05 21.25
C GLY A 44 22.27 -4.71 20.65
N ASP A 45 22.86 -4.36 19.51
CA ASP A 45 22.39 -3.26 18.67
C ASP A 45 20.95 -3.52 18.20
N ILE A 46 20.33 -2.51 17.61
CA ILE A 46 18.93 -2.60 17.19
C ILE A 46 18.69 -3.71 16.14
N GLU A 47 19.69 -3.98 15.29
CA GLU A 47 19.62 -5.04 14.27
C GLU A 47 19.60 -6.42 14.91
N SER A 48 20.46 -6.66 15.89
CA SER A 48 20.53 -7.94 16.61
C SER A 48 19.22 -8.23 17.33
N LYS A 49 18.66 -7.22 18.02
CA LYS A 49 17.36 -7.34 18.69
C LYS A 49 16.21 -7.56 17.72
N TRP A 50 16.25 -6.88 16.57
CA TRP A 50 15.28 -7.07 15.51
C TRP A 50 15.37 -8.47 14.89
N ALA A 51 16.58 -8.94 14.57
CA ALA A 51 16.82 -10.24 13.98
C ALA A 51 16.30 -11.36 14.88
N MET A 52 16.55 -11.27 16.19
CA MET A 52 15.97 -12.19 17.17
C MET A 52 14.45 -12.16 17.16
N PHE A 53 13.83 -10.98 17.31
CA PHE A 53 12.37 -10.85 17.31
C PHE A 53 11.73 -11.41 16.02
N ARG A 54 12.32 -11.08 14.87
CA ARG A 54 11.89 -11.58 13.56
C ARG A 54 12.03 -13.10 13.45
N ALA A 55 13.15 -13.66 13.87
CA ALA A 55 13.36 -15.11 13.84
C ALA A 55 12.36 -15.83 14.74
N SER A 56 12.16 -15.34 15.97
CA SER A 56 11.21 -15.91 16.94
C SER A 56 9.78 -15.87 16.42
N ILE A 57 9.32 -14.74 15.87
CA ILE A 57 7.94 -14.61 15.39
C ILE A 57 7.66 -15.48 14.16
N VAL A 58 8.62 -15.58 13.23
CA VAL A 58 8.47 -16.41 12.04
C VAL A 58 8.51 -17.90 12.41
N LYS A 59 9.44 -18.31 13.29
CA LYS A 59 9.55 -19.68 13.78
C LYS A 59 8.31 -20.11 14.55
N ALA A 60 7.84 -19.28 15.49
CA ALA A 60 6.63 -19.55 16.26
C ALA A 60 5.41 -19.68 15.34
N ALA A 61 5.30 -18.83 14.31
CA ALA A 61 4.23 -18.91 13.33
C ALA A 61 4.29 -20.19 12.49
N ASP A 62 5.47 -20.60 12.03
CA ASP A 62 5.64 -21.84 11.25
C ASP A 62 5.25 -23.08 12.07
N GLN A 63 5.70 -23.17 13.32
CA GLN A 63 5.42 -24.29 14.22
C GLN A 63 3.94 -24.37 14.63
N SER A 64 3.31 -23.23 14.94
CA SER A 64 1.92 -23.19 15.41
C SER A 64 0.90 -23.30 14.26
N CYS A 65 1.11 -22.55 13.18
CA CYS A 65 0.14 -22.45 12.09
C CYS A 65 0.31 -23.56 11.05
N GLY A 66 1.51 -24.12 10.92
CA GLY A 66 1.88 -25.02 9.83
C GLY A 66 1.92 -24.33 8.47
N CYS A 67 2.34 -25.07 7.46
CA CYS A 67 2.58 -24.57 6.11
C CYS A 67 1.64 -25.22 5.06
N LYS A 68 1.20 -24.42 4.08
CA LYS A 68 0.51 -24.90 2.88
C LYS A 68 1.33 -24.63 1.62
N VAL A 69 1.35 -25.60 0.71
CA VAL A 69 1.93 -25.42 -0.62
C VAL A 69 0.90 -24.76 -1.54
N VAL A 70 1.15 -23.51 -1.92
CA VAL A 70 0.34 -22.77 -2.89
C VAL A 70 0.96 -22.94 -4.28
N GLY A 71 0.14 -23.28 -5.28
CA GLY A 71 0.60 -23.51 -6.66
C GLY A 71 0.40 -24.94 -7.18
N ALA A 72 -0.03 -25.88 -6.33
CA ALA A 72 -0.55 -27.16 -6.80
C ALA A 72 -2.01 -27.00 -7.22
N CYS A 73 -2.31 -27.21 -8.50
CA CYS A 73 -3.66 -27.56 -8.95
C CYS A 73 -4.01 -28.93 -8.35
N ARG A 74 -4.36 -28.99 -7.07
CA ARG A 74 -5.14 -30.12 -6.55
C ARG A 74 -6.60 -29.71 -6.61
N GLY A 75 -7.38 -30.49 -7.34
CA GLY A 75 -8.80 -30.27 -7.57
C GLY A 75 -9.56 -30.09 -6.25
N GLY A 76 -10.60 -29.27 -6.29
CA GLY A 76 -11.44 -28.98 -5.14
C GLY A 76 -10.97 -27.77 -4.35
N ASN A 77 -11.25 -26.56 -4.86
CA ASN A 77 -11.14 -25.37 -4.04
C ASN A 77 -12.30 -25.41 -3.02
N SER A 78 -12.02 -25.66 -1.74
CA SER A 78 -13.01 -25.65 -0.66
C SER A 78 -13.79 -24.32 -0.55
N ARG A 79 -13.29 -23.26 -1.20
CA ARG A 79 -13.87 -21.92 -1.23
C ARG A 79 -14.93 -21.67 -2.32
N THR A 80 -15.27 -22.66 -3.15
CA THR A 80 -16.32 -22.53 -4.19
C THR A 80 -17.41 -23.59 -4.01
N ARG A 81 -18.07 -23.62 -2.85
CA ARG A 81 -19.20 -24.53 -2.55
C ARG A 81 -20.34 -24.47 -3.58
N TRP A 82 -20.57 -23.30 -4.19
CA TRP A 82 -21.58 -23.12 -5.25
C TRP A 82 -21.19 -23.71 -6.61
N TRP A 83 -19.93 -24.15 -6.81
CA TRP A 83 -19.45 -24.74 -8.06
C TRP A 83 -19.71 -26.25 -8.08
N THR A 84 -20.99 -26.61 -8.08
CA THR A 84 -21.48 -27.99 -8.08
C THR A 84 -21.20 -28.68 -9.42
N PRO A 85 -21.26 -30.04 -9.49
CA PRO A 85 -21.23 -30.77 -10.76
C PRO A 85 -22.25 -30.23 -11.77
N ALA A 86 -23.48 -29.95 -11.33
CA ALA A 86 -24.53 -29.38 -12.17
C ALA A 86 -24.14 -28.02 -12.82
N VAL A 87 -23.53 -27.11 -12.06
CA VAL A 87 -23.03 -25.83 -12.60
C VAL A 87 -21.90 -26.05 -13.59
N ARG A 88 -21.00 -27.01 -13.30
CA ARG A 88 -19.87 -27.34 -14.17
C ARG A 88 -20.33 -27.88 -15.52
N ASP A 89 -21.30 -28.79 -15.51
CA ASP A 89 -21.81 -29.43 -16.72
C ASP A 89 -22.60 -28.44 -17.57
N ALA A 90 -23.43 -27.58 -16.97
CA ALA A 90 -24.13 -26.52 -17.68
C ALA A 90 -23.16 -25.50 -18.33
N VAL A 91 -22.07 -25.13 -17.64
CA VAL A 91 -21.04 -24.23 -18.20
C VAL A 91 -20.21 -24.92 -19.28
N LYS A 92 -19.96 -26.22 -19.16
CA LYS A 92 -19.27 -27.04 -20.17
C LYS A 92 -20.10 -27.11 -21.46
N LEU A 93 -21.38 -27.44 -21.34
CA LEU A 93 -22.33 -27.48 -22.45
C LEU A 93 -22.47 -26.12 -23.16
N LYS A 94 -22.50 -25.02 -22.40
CA LYS A 94 -22.45 -23.66 -22.95
C LYS A 94 -21.20 -23.41 -23.81
N LYS A 95 -20.03 -23.84 -23.33
CA LYS A 95 -18.75 -23.65 -24.04
C LYS A 95 -18.67 -24.50 -25.30
N GLU A 96 -19.14 -25.74 -25.23
CA GLU A 96 -19.23 -26.64 -26.38
C GLU A 96 -20.19 -26.09 -27.44
N SER A 97 -21.39 -25.69 -27.03
CA SER A 97 -22.37 -25.06 -27.93
C SER A 97 -21.85 -23.76 -28.56
N TYR A 98 -21.05 -22.97 -27.82
CA TYR A 98 -20.42 -21.76 -28.35
C TYR A 98 -19.34 -22.07 -29.40
N ARG A 99 -18.53 -23.13 -29.19
CA ARG A 99 -17.55 -23.58 -30.19
C ARG A 99 -18.24 -24.08 -31.45
N THR A 100 -19.33 -24.85 -31.31
CA THR A 100 -20.12 -25.32 -32.46
C THR A 100 -20.78 -24.16 -33.20
N PHE A 101 -21.29 -23.15 -32.50
CA PHE A 101 -21.80 -21.93 -33.12
C PHE A 101 -20.72 -21.17 -33.90
N LEU A 102 -19.52 -21.02 -33.34
CA LEU A 102 -18.40 -20.38 -34.04
C LEU A 102 -17.90 -21.18 -35.25
N ALA A 103 -18.00 -22.51 -35.22
CA ALA A 103 -17.54 -23.38 -36.30
C ALA A 103 -18.53 -23.49 -37.47
N CYS A 104 -19.83 -23.60 -37.18
CA CYS A 104 -20.84 -23.87 -38.20
C CYS A 104 -21.66 -22.64 -38.61
N GLY A 105 -21.74 -21.60 -37.77
CA GLY A 105 -22.47 -20.36 -38.06
C GLY A 105 -23.99 -20.49 -38.27
N THR A 106 -24.57 -21.68 -38.11
CA THR A 106 -25.97 -21.94 -38.47
C THR A 106 -26.98 -21.37 -37.45
N PRO A 107 -28.22 -21.04 -37.89
CA PRO A 107 -29.29 -20.60 -37.00
C PRO A 107 -29.60 -21.61 -35.89
N GLU A 108 -29.50 -22.90 -36.18
CA GLU A 108 -29.68 -23.98 -35.21
C GLU A 108 -28.58 -24.01 -34.14
N ALA A 109 -27.31 -23.85 -34.54
CA ALA A 109 -26.19 -23.78 -33.60
C ALA A 109 -26.31 -22.53 -32.70
N ALA A 110 -26.80 -21.41 -33.27
CA ALA A 110 -27.11 -20.21 -32.51
C ALA A 110 -28.26 -20.43 -31.50
N GLY A 111 -29.28 -21.20 -31.88
CA GLY A 111 -30.39 -21.62 -31.01
C GLY A 111 -29.92 -22.48 -29.83
N ARG A 112 -29.11 -23.51 -30.11
CA ARG A 112 -28.50 -24.39 -29.09
C ARG A 112 -27.61 -23.61 -28.13
N TYR A 113 -26.78 -22.70 -28.62
CA TYR A 113 -25.98 -21.82 -27.77
C TYR A 113 -26.85 -20.92 -26.88
N ARG A 114 -27.92 -20.32 -27.42
CA ARG A 114 -28.86 -19.49 -26.64
C ARG A 114 -29.53 -20.29 -25.53
N GLN A 115 -29.94 -21.53 -25.80
CA GLN A 115 -30.51 -22.43 -24.82
C GLN A 115 -29.49 -22.81 -23.74
N ALA A 116 -28.30 -23.29 -24.11
CA ALA A 116 -27.25 -23.64 -23.17
C ALA A 116 -26.77 -22.44 -22.32
N LYS A 117 -26.77 -21.23 -22.89
CA LYS A 117 -26.49 -19.97 -22.17
C LYS A 117 -27.56 -19.68 -21.11
N ARG A 118 -28.86 -19.87 -21.43
CA ARG A 118 -29.97 -19.70 -20.47
C ARG A 118 -29.90 -20.74 -19.36
N SER A 119 -29.73 -22.03 -19.70
CA SER A 119 -29.61 -23.11 -18.71
C SER A 119 -28.41 -22.91 -17.77
N ALA A 120 -27.25 -22.50 -18.30
CA ALA A 120 -26.11 -22.15 -17.46
C ALA A 120 -26.37 -20.93 -16.57
N ALA A 121 -27.16 -19.95 -17.02
CA ALA A 121 -27.52 -18.79 -16.20
C ALA A 121 -28.47 -19.18 -15.05
N VAL A 122 -29.45 -20.04 -15.31
CA VAL A 122 -30.39 -20.56 -14.30
C VAL A 122 -29.65 -21.38 -13.24
N ALA A 123 -28.88 -22.41 -13.65
CA ALA A 123 -28.12 -23.26 -12.73
C ALA A 123 -27.14 -22.45 -11.86
N VAL A 124 -26.52 -21.43 -12.45
CA VAL A 124 -25.65 -20.50 -11.71
C VAL A 124 -26.44 -19.62 -10.76
N THR A 125 -27.66 -19.20 -11.10
CA THR A 125 -28.50 -18.33 -10.25
C THR A 125 -29.06 -19.10 -9.08
N GLU A 126 -29.54 -20.32 -9.29
CA GLU A 126 -30.04 -21.21 -8.22
C GLU A 126 -28.93 -21.61 -7.24
N ALA A 127 -27.75 -21.99 -7.76
CA ALA A 127 -26.58 -22.26 -6.91
C ALA A 127 -26.09 -21.01 -6.15
N LYS A 128 -26.46 -19.79 -6.62
CA LYS A 128 -26.14 -18.51 -5.97
C LYS A 128 -27.20 -18.06 -4.96
N THR A 129 -28.48 -18.41 -5.13
CA THR A 129 -29.55 -18.02 -4.20
C THR A 129 -29.59 -18.91 -2.97
N GLY A 130 -29.27 -20.20 -3.09
CA GLY A 130 -29.16 -21.12 -1.94
C GLY A 130 -27.94 -20.87 -1.03
N HIS A 131 -26.96 -20.09 -1.48
CA HIS A 131 -25.77 -19.72 -0.70
C HIS A 131 -25.69 -18.19 -0.60
N GLY A 132 -26.35 -17.65 0.44
CA GLY A 132 -26.58 -16.22 0.67
C GLY A 132 -25.49 -15.25 0.18
N ARG A 133 -25.93 -14.07 -0.28
CA ARG A 133 -25.12 -12.98 -0.86
C ARG A 133 -24.02 -12.48 0.09
N SER A 134 -22.92 -13.22 0.20
CA SER A 134 -21.73 -12.83 0.95
C SER A 134 -20.81 -11.95 0.09
N SER A 135 -20.10 -10.98 0.67
CA SER A 135 -18.99 -10.21 0.09
C SER A 135 -17.94 -11.07 -0.68
N ARG A 136 -17.82 -12.36 -0.33
CA ARG A 136 -17.02 -13.36 -1.06
C ARG A 136 -17.49 -13.58 -2.51
N PHE A 137 -18.76 -13.33 -2.80
CA PHE A 137 -19.38 -13.42 -4.12
C PHE A 137 -18.78 -12.43 -5.11
N TRP A 138 -18.80 -11.13 -4.79
CA TRP A 138 -18.22 -10.10 -5.66
C TRP A 138 -16.71 -10.26 -5.79
N THR A 139 -16.04 -10.72 -4.74
CA THR A 139 -14.62 -11.08 -4.77
C THR A 139 -14.35 -12.20 -5.78
N THR A 140 -15.20 -13.23 -5.81
CA THR A 140 -15.08 -14.37 -6.75
C THR A 140 -15.48 -13.99 -8.18
N ILE A 141 -16.54 -13.19 -8.36
CA ILE A 141 -16.96 -12.66 -9.66
C ILE A 141 -15.88 -11.74 -10.25
N ARG A 142 -15.28 -10.84 -9.46
CA ARG A 142 -14.14 -10.03 -9.90
C ARG A 142 -12.97 -10.91 -10.29
N ARG A 143 -12.74 -12.03 -9.59
CA ARG A 143 -11.67 -12.99 -9.90
C ARG A 143 -11.94 -13.82 -11.16
N LEU A 144 -13.21 -14.14 -11.45
CA LEU A 144 -13.63 -14.87 -12.65
C LEU A 144 -13.78 -13.96 -13.88
N ARG A 145 -14.19 -12.69 -13.69
CA ARG A 145 -14.24 -11.64 -14.73
C ARG A 145 -12.86 -11.10 -15.07
N ARG A 146 -11.89 -11.17 -14.14
CA ARG A 146 -10.47 -11.11 -14.48
C ARG A 146 -10.14 -12.35 -15.31
N GLY A 147 -10.42 -12.31 -16.62
CA GLY A 147 -9.70 -13.15 -17.58
C GLY A 147 -8.21 -13.08 -17.25
N LYS A 148 -7.47 -14.20 -17.43
CA LYS A 148 -6.04 -14.33 -17.09
C LYS A 148 -5.38 -12.96 -17.20
N GLN A 149 -5.15 -12.28 -16.07
CA GLN A 149 -4.40 -11.04 -16.10
C GLN A 149 -3.09 -11.47 -16.74
N CYS A 150 -2.82 -11.00 -17.96
CA CYS A 150 -1.50 -11.15 -18.54
C CYS A 150 -0.58 -10.51 -17.51
N ILE A 151 0.05 -11.37 -16.72
CA ILE A 151 1.28 -11.03 -16.03
C ILE A 151 2.14 -10.54 -17.18
N VAL A 152 2.44 -9.25 -17.17
CA VAL A 152 3.14 -8.63 -18.28
C VAL A 152 4.56 -9.17 -18.21
N ASN A 153 4.76 -10.30 -18.89
CA ASN A 153 6.06 -10.93 -19.10
C ASN A 153 6.83 -10.20 -20.20
N THR A 154 6.32 -9.04 -20.65
CA THR A 154 6.87 -8.28 -21.77
C THR A 154 6.71 -6.79 -21.57
N VAL A 155 7.81 -6.05 -21.46
CA VAL A 155 7.83 -4.59 -21.31
C VAL A 155 8.76 -3.97 -22.35
N TYR A 156 8.57 -2.70 -22.67
CA TYR A 156 9.51 -1.97 -23.52
C TYR A 156 10.75 -1.55 -22.72
N GLY A 157 11.93 -1.76 -23.31
CA GLY A 157 13.21 -1.23 -22.85
C GLY A 157 13.27 0.30 -22.95
N GLY A 158 14.31 0.91 -22.40
CA GLY A 158 14.56 2.36 -22.55
C GLY A 158 14.76 2.78 -24.01
N ASP A 159 15.26 1.86 -24.84
CA ASP A 159 15.47 1.96 -26.29
C ASP A 159 14.22 1.66 -27.14
N GLY A 160 13.10 1.30 -26.51
CA GLY A 160 11.86 0.90 -27.18
C GLY A 160 11.83 -0.57 -27.63
N ALA A 161 12.87 -1.37 -27.38
CA ALA A 161 12.88 -2.80 -27.71
C ALA A 161 11.91 -3.58 -26.80
N LEU A 162 11.27 -4.63 -27.33
CA LEU A 162 10.36 -5.46 -26.54
C LEU A 162 11.15 -6.53 -25.75
N LEU A 163 11.27 -6.34 -24.44
CA LEU A 163 11.90 -7.29 -23.53
C LEU A 163 10.92 -8.41 -23.20
N THR A 164 11.36 -9.68 -23.26
CA THR A 164 10.52 -10.87 -23.05
C THR A 164 11.08 -11.83 -21.99
N SER A 165 12.39 -11.76 -21.72
CA SER A 165 13.07 -12.52 -20.68
C SER A 165 12.61 -12.05 -19.29
N THR A 166 12.43 -12.99 -18.37
CA THR A 166 12.01 -12.66 -17.01
C THR A 166 13.02 -11.78 -16.29
N ARG A 167 14.33 -11.99 -16.55
CA ARG A 167 15.40 -11.19 -15.94
C ARG A 167 15.36 -9.76 -16.48
N ASP A 168 15.38 -9.61 -17.79
CA ASP A 168 15.39 -8.32 -18.47
C ASP A 168 14.15 -7.49 -18.12
N VAL A 169 12.98 -8.13 -18.00
CA VAL A 169 11.75 -7.47 -17.54
C VAL A 169 11.92 -6.95 -16.11
N VAL A 170 12.44 -7.78 -15.19
CA VAL A 170 12.65 -7.40 -13.78
C VAL A 170 13.68 -6.28 -13.66
N ASP A 171 14.76 -6.34 -14.42
CA ASP A 171 15.83 -5.34 -14.45
C ASP A 171 15.31 -4.01 -15.03
N ARG A 172 14.51 -4.06 -16.11
CA ARG A 172 13.85 -2.88 -16.67
C ARG A 172 12.90 -2.21 -15.67
N TRP A 173 12.18 -3.00 -14.88
CA TRP A 173 11.35 -2.47 -13.81
C TRP A 173 12.17 -1.82 -12.70
N LYS A 174 13.31 -2.41 -12.33
CA LYS A 174 14.26 -1.85 -11.36
C LYS A 174 14.74 -0.49 -11.84
N GLU A 175 15.32 -0.44 -13.04
CA GLU A 175 15.81 0.78 -13.70
C GLU A 175 14.76 1.89 -13.67
N TYR A 176 13.54 1.62 -14.16
CA TYR A 176 12.47 2.62 -14.16
C TYR A 176 12.15 3.19 -12.76
N PHE A 177 12.07 2.35 -11.73
CA PHE A 177 11.77 2.83 -10.37
C PHE A 177 12.98 3.45 -9.69
N GLU A 178 14.19 3.00 -10.02
CA GLU A 178 15.44 3.59 -9.52
C GLU A 178 15.59 5.03 -10.06
N ASP A 179 15.39 5.25 -11.35
CA ASP A 179 15.42 6.57 -11.97
C ASP A 179 14.32 7.48 -11.39
N LEU A 180 13.11 6.95 -11.26
CA LEU A 180 11.98 7.72 -10.72
C LEU A 180 12.22 8.20 -9.28
N LEU A 181 12.86 7.36 -8.46
CA LEU A 181 13.07 7.60 -7.03
C LEU A 181 14.45 8.22 -6.71
N ASN A 182 15.26 8.48 -7.73
CA ASN A 182 16.58 9.11 -7.61
C ASN A 182 16.86 10.07 -8.80
N PRO A 183 16.04 11.11 -9.01
CA PRO A 183 16.29 12.09 -10.06
C PRO A 183 17.60 12.86 -9.82
N THR A 184 18.33 13.15 -10.90
CA THR A 184 19.63 13.82 -10.88
C THR A 184 19.57 15.27 -10.40
N ASP A 185 18.45 15.97 -10.62
CA ASP A 185 18.32 17.41 -10.36
C ASP A 185 17.84 17.74 -8.94
N THR A 186 18.14 16.89 -7.96
CA THR A 186 17.66 17.09 -6.59
C THR A 186 18.37 18.29 -5.96
N PRO A 187 17.66 19.36 -5.56
CA PRO A 187 18.29 20.50 -4.90
C PRO A 187 18.92 20.04 -3.59
N SER A 188 20.22 20.29 -3.41
CA SER A 188 20.86 20.11 -2.10
C SER A 188 20.33 21.19 -1.16
N GLY A 189 19.23 20.90 -0.46
CA GLY A 189 18.74 21.78 0.59
C GLY A 189 19.82 21.95 1.65
N LYS A 190 20.23 23.20 1.93
CA LYS A 190 21.14 23.51 3.03
C LYS A 190 20.53 22.95 4.33
N GLU A 191 21.31 22.18 5.06
CA GLU A 191 20.91 21.64 6.34
C GLU A 191 20.71 22.79 7.34
N ALA A 192 19.47 22.97 7.82
CA ALA A 192 19.25 23.77 9.01
C ALA A 192 19.82 23.00 10.21
N GLY A 193 20.77 23.64 10.91
CA GLY A 193 21.55 23.09 12.01
C GLY A 193 20.73 22.51 13.17
N PRO A 194 21.38 21.84 14.13
CA PRO A 194 20.68 21.15 15.20
C PRO A 194 19.95 22.15 16.12
N GLY A 195 18.63 22.02 16.19
CA GLY A 195 17.79 22.67 17.18
C GLY A 195 17.52 21.76 18.38
N ASP A 196 17.03 22.39 19.45
CA ASP A 196 16.87 22.01 20.86
C ASP A 196 16.97 20.54 21.31
N SER A 197 17.61 20.39 22.48
CA SER A 197 17.96 19.15 23.20
C SER A 197 16.78 18.58 24.01
N GLY A 198 15.54 18.79 23.59
CA GLY A 198 14.39 18.23 24.29
C GLY A 198 14.44 16.71 24.31
N VAL A 199 14.28 16.06 25.46
CA VAL A 199 14.12 14.60 25.52
C VAL A 199 12.65 14.26 25.35
N GLY A 200 12.21 14.00 24.12
CA GLY A 200 10.87 13.48 23.89
C GLY A 200 10.71 12.06 24.44
N SER A 201 9.52 11.69 24.91
CA SER A 201 9.26 10.37 25.50
C SER A 201 9.24 9.25 24.45
N PRO A 202 9.68 8.02 24.76
CA PRO A 202 9.54 6.86 23.86
C PRO A 202 8.08 6.53 23.53
N ILE A 203 7.86 5.72 22.49
CA ILE A 203 6.51 5.23 22.13
C ILE A 203 6.00 4.27 23.20
N SER A 204 4.85 4.58 23.79
CA SER A 204 4.25 3.77 24.86
C SER A 204 3.67 2.44 24.36
N GLY A 205 3.54 1.47 25.26
CA GLY A 205 2.88 0.18 24.95
C GLY A 205 1.44 0.34 24.49
N ALA A 206 0.69 1.28 25.09
CA ALA A 206 -0.67 1.62 24.68
C ALA A 206 -0.72 2.20 23.26
N GLU A 207 0.24 3.06 22.88
CA GLU A 207 0.36 3.53 21.51
C GLU A 207 0.60 2.36 20.56
N VAL A 208 1.56 1.48 20.85
CA VAL A 208 1.87 0.31 20.00
C VAL A 208 0.66 -0.60 19.83
N ALA A 209 0.01 -0.99 20.93
CA ALA A 209 -1.18 -1.85 20.91
C ALA A 209 -2.30 -1.26 20.04
N GLU A 210 -2.53 0.05 20.13
CA GLU A 210 -3.55 0.74 19.34
C GLU A 210 -3.23 0.74 17.83
N VAL A 211 -1.96 0.88 17.42
CA VAL A 211 -1.60 0.73 15.99
C VAL A 211 -1.83 -0.69 15.53
N VAL A 212 -1.37 -1.68 16.31
CA VAL A 212 -1.48 -3.11 15.98
C VAL A 212 -2.95 -3.50 15.79
N ARG A 213 -3.84 -3.05 16.68
CA ARG A 213 -5.28 -3.26 16.61
C ARG A 213 -5.87 -2.75 15.29
N LYS A 214 -5.44 -1.57 14.84
CA LYS A 214 -5.90 -0.89 13.62
C LYS A 214 -5.29 -1.45 12.32
N LEU A 215 -4.28 -2.33 12.39
CA LEU A 215 -3.72 -2.95 11.19
C LEU A 215 -4.80 -3.67 10.37
N LEU A 216 -4.73 -3.61 9.05
CA LEU A 216 -5.66 -4.36 8.20
C LEU A 216 -5.12 -5.79 8.00
N GLY A 217 -5.98 -6.79 8.24
CA GLY A 217 -5.66 -8.20 7.96
C GLY A 217 -5.64 -8.51 6.46
N GLY A 218 -5.04 -9.64 6.10
CA GLY A 218 -4.95 -10.17 4.73
C GLY A 218 -4.05 -9.36 3.81
N ARG A 219 -3.18 -8.51 4.37
CA ARG A 219 -2.23 -7.68 3.61
C ARG A 219 -0.92 -8.44 3.37
N ALA A 220 -0.24 -8.07 2.29
CA ALA A 220 1.06 -8.64 1.94
C ALA A 220 2.16 -8.08 2.88
N PRO A 221 3.13 -8.90 3.28
CA PRO A 221 4.24 -8.48 4.14
C PRO A 221 5.32 -7.74 3.34
N GLY A 222 6.26 -7.13 4.06
CA GLY A 222 7.46 -6.51 3.51
C GLY A 222 8.56 -7.54 3.22
N VAL A 223 9.82 -7.12 3.27
CA VAL A 223 10.99 -8.01 3.11
C VAL A 223 11.17 -8.97 4.28
N ASP A 224 10.61 -8.63 5.44
CA ASP A 224 10.68 -9.40 6.68
C ASP A 224 9.74 -10.61 6.71
N GLU A 225 8.79 -10.68 5.76
CA GLU A 225 7.73 -11.70 5.65
C GLU A 225 6.83 -11.78 6.91
N VAL A 226 6.82 -10.73 7.75
CA VAL A 226 5.96 -10.62 8.93
C VAL A 226 4.55 -10.19 8.49
N HIS A 227 3.55 -11.02 8.78
CA HIS A 227 2.15 -10.77 8.43
C HIS A 227 1.40 -9.99 9.53
N PRO A 228 0.32 -9.25 9.18
CA PRO A 228 -0.44 -8.47 10.18
C PRO A 228 -1.04 -9.36 11.27
N GLU A 229 -1.41 -10.58 10.92
CA GLU A 229 -1.97 -11.56 11.83
C GLU A 229 -0.98 -12.01 12.90
N PHE A 230 0.33 -12.01 12.61
CA PHE A 230 1.35 -12.33 13.61
C PHE A 230 1.35 -11.28 14.70
N LEU A 231 1.36 -10.00 14.34
CA LEU A 231 1.35 -8.90 15.29
C LEU A 231 0.04 -8.80 16.07
N LYS A 232 -1.10 -9.04 15.40
CA LYS A 232 -2.41 -9.05 16.05
C LYS A 232 -2.64 -10.23 17.00
N ALA A 233 -1.88 -11.31 16.83
CA ALA A 233 -1.94 -12.48 17.69
C ALA A 233 -1.04 -12.36 18.93
N LEU A 234 -0.16 -11.35 18.99
CA LEU A 234 0.72 -11.13 20.14
C LEU A 234 -0.08 -10.86 21.41
N ASP A 235 0.32 -11.53 22.48
CA ASP A 235 -0.11 -11.25 23.83
C ASP A 235 0.65 -10.06 24.44
N VAL A 236 0.48 -9.85 25.76
CA VAL A 236 1.15 -8.77 26.49
C VAL A 236 2.67 -8.86 26.41
N VAL A 237 3.25 -10.06 26.42
CA VAL A 237 4.70 -10.28 26.34
C VAL A 237 5.19 -9.96 24.93
N GLY A 238 4.55 -10.48 23.89
CA GLY A 238 4.91 -10.18 22.51
C GLY A 238 4.79 -8.68 22.19
N LEU A 239 3.74 -8.01 22.69
CA LEU A 239 3.58 -6.57 22.55
C LEU A 239 4.65 -5.78 23.31
N SER A 240 5.05 -6.20 24.52
CA SER A 240 6.09 -5.52 25.28
C SER A 240 7.45 -5.56 24.56
N TRP A 241 7.77 -6.67 23.89
CA TRP A 241 8.95 -6.78 23.02
C TRP A 241 8.89 -5.85 21.82
N LEU A 242 7.74 -5.80 21.12
CA LEU A 242 7.54 -4.86 20.01
C LEU A 242 7.64 -3.39 20.46
N THR A 243 7.13 -3.08 21.65
CA THR A 243 7.29 -1.78 22.29
C THR A 243 8.74 -1.49 22.61
N ARG A 244 9.49 -2.46 23.16
CA ARG A 244 10.92 -2.32 23.43
C ARG A 244 11.71 -1.98 22.16
N LEU A 245 11.41 -2.63 21.03
CA LEU A 245 12.01 -2.31 19.73
C LEU A 245 11.68 -0.87 19.30
N CYS A 246 10.41 -0.45 19.41
CA CYS A 246 10.01 0.94 19.12
C CYS A 246 10.74 1.96 20.02
N SER A 247 10.92 1.64 21.30
CA SER A 247 11.64 2.49 22.25
C SER A 247 13.12 2.61 21.92
N ILE A 248 13.78 1.51 21.57
CA ILE A 248 15.19 1.51 21.12
C ILE A 248 15.33 2.33 19.83
N ALA A 249 14.40 2.18 18.89
CA ALA A 249 14.41 2.96 17.66
C ALA A 249 14.28 4.47 17.94
N TRP A 250 13.39 4.84 18.86
CA TRP A 250 13.22 6.22 19.30
C TRP A 250 14.47 6.79 19.97
N THR A 251 15.05 6.08 20.94
CA THR A 251 16.19 6.59 21.73
C THR A 251 17.47 6.64 20.91
N SER A 252 17.76 5.60 20.12
CA SER A 252 18.97 5.54 19.28
C SER A 252 18.89 6.44 18.04
N GLY A 253 17.68 6.79 17.58
CA GLY A 253 17.51 7.49 16.31
C GLY A 253 17.84 6.62 15.09
N ALA A 254 17.91 5.29 15.25
CA ALA A 254 18.13 4.32 14.19
C ALA A 254 17.01 3.29 14.16
N VAL A 255 16.74 2.70 13.00
CA VAL A 255 15.78 1.60 12.83
C VAL A 255 16.45 0.44 12.09
N PRO A 256 15.95 -0.81 12.25
CA PRO A 256 16.43 -1.94 11.48
C PRO A 256 16.38 -1.69 9.96
N LEU A 257 17.31 -2.26 9.22
CA LEU A 257 17.39 -2.15 7.76
C LEU A 257 16.12 -2.68 7.08
N ASP A 258 15.52 -3.75 7.62
CA ASP A 258 14.24 -4.30 7.14
C ASP A 258 13.10 -3.25 7.20
N TRP A 259 13.14 -2.30 8.16
CA TRP A 259 12.14 -1.23 8.29
C TRP A 259 12.35 -0.10 7.29
N GLN A 260 13.58 0.02 6.77
CA GLN A 260 13.97 0.98 5.74
C GLN A 260 13.87 0.39 4.32
N THR A 261 13.74 -0.93 4.21
CA THR A 261 13.69 -1.64 2.93
C THR A 261 12.25 -1.86 2.45
N GLY A 262 11.96 -1.38 1.23
CA GLY A 262 10.66 -1.51 0.58
C GLY A 262 10.63 -2.55 -0.53
N VAL A 263 9.50 -3.25 -0.68
CA VAL A 263 9.21 -4.07 -1.86
C VAL A 263 8.21 -3.33 -2.74
N VAL A 264 8.68 -2.75 -3.84
CA VAL A 264 7.85 -2.05 -4.82
C VAL A 264 7.11 -3.07 -5.68
N VAL A 265 5.79 -2.97 -5.71
CA VAL A 265 4.92 -3.79 -6.56
C VAL A 265 4.25 -2.88 -7.59
N PRO A 266 4.54 -3.05 -8.89
CA PRO A 266 3.91 -2.25 -9.94
C PRO A 266 2.43 -2.63 -10.08
N LEU A 267 1.55 -1.62 -10.01
CA LEU A 267 0.12 -1.75 -10.27
C LEU A 267 -0.27 -0.94 -11.50
N PHE A 268 -0.83 -1.62 -12.50
CA PHE A 268 -1.27 -0.98 -13.74
C PHE A 268 -2.34 0.10 -13.46
N LYS A 269 -2.09 1.33 -13.94
CA LYS A 269 -2.99 2.48 -13.81
C LYS A 269 -3.86 2.65 -15.06
N LYS A 270 -3.25 2.98 -16.21
CA LYS A 270 -3.93 3.27 -17.49
C LYS A 270 -2.97 3.11 -18.69
N GLY A 271 -3.45 3.14 -19.93
CA GLY A 271 -2.59 3.14 -21.13
C GLY A 271 -2.07 1.76 -21.55
N ASP A 272 -0.95 1.73 -22.28
CA ASP A 272 -0.29 0.47 -22.68
C ASP A 272 0.38 -0.21 -21.48
N ARG A 273 0.08 -1.49 -21.28
CA ARG A 273 0.61 -2.34 -20.22
C ARG A 273 2.10 -2.67 -20.36
N ARG A 274 2.67 -2.49 -21.55
CA ARG A 274 4.09 -2.74 -21.81
C ARG A 274 4.98 -1.56 -21.40
N VAL A 275 4.39 -0.40 -21.12
CA VAL A 275 5.10 0.82 -20.75
C VAL A 275 5.13 0.95 -19.22
N CYS A 276 6.33 1.11 -18.62
CA CYS A 276 6.48 1.15 -17.16
C CYS A 276 5.84 2.39 -16.51
N SER A 277 5.85 3.55 -17.20
CA SER A 277 5.25 4.80 -16.68
C SER A 277 3.74 4.75 -16.46
N ASN A 278 3.07 3.77 -17.08
CA ASN A 278 1.65 3.51 -16.93
C ASN A 278 1.29 2.74 -15.65
N TYR A 279 2.26 2.49 -14.78
CA TYR A 279 2.10 1.77 -13.53
C TYR A 279 2.41 2.67 -12.33
N ARG A 280 1.69 2.41 -11.24
CA ARG A 280 1.93 2.97 -9.92
C ARG A 280 2.71 1.97 -9.07
N GLY A 281 3.84 2.38 -8.51
CA GLY A 281 4.56 1.56 -7.54
C GLY A 281 3.90 1.64 -6.17
N ILE A 282 3.44 0.51 -5.63
CA ILE A 282 3.07 0.43 -4.21
C ILE A 282 4.20 -0.22 -3.44
N THR A 283 4.66 0.44 -2.36
CA THR A 283 5.74 -0.07 -1.52
C THR A 283 5.18 -0.87 -0.35
N LEU A 284 5.53 -2.14 -0.30
CA LEU A 284 5.28 -2.99 0.87
C LEU A 284 6.45 -2.83 1.84
N LEU A 285 6.14 -2.49 3.08
CA LEU A 285 7.13 -2.22 4.14
C LEU A 285 6.97 -3.25 5.25
N SER A 286 8.05 -3.42 6.03
CA SER A 286 8.02 -4.18 7.29
C SER A 286 6.85 -3.73 8.18
N LEU A 287 6.10 -4.69 8.70
CA LEU A 287 4.94 -4.37 9.54
C LEU A 287 5.31 -3.80 10.90
N PRO A 288 6.31 -4.33 11.63
CA PRO A 288 6.86 -3.65 12.80
C PRO A 288 7.34 -2.23 12.49
N GLY A 289 7.98 -2.00 11.34
CA GLY A 289 8.31 -0.65 10.86
C GLY A 289 7.06 0.23 10.63
N LYS A 290 5.96 -0.34 10.12
CA LYS A 290 4.67 0.39 10.01
C LYS A 290 4.03 0.67 11.35
N VAL A 291 4.22 -0.19 12.35
CA VAL A 291 3.74 0.04 13.72
C VAL A 291 4.48 1.24 14.32
N TYR A 292 5.81 1.26 14.22
CA TYR A 292 6.64 2.40 14.63
C TYR A 292 6.22 3.69 13.90
N SER A 293 6.12 3.63 12.57
CA SER A 293 5.65 4.73 11.73
C SER A 293 4.26 5.24 12.10
N GLY A 294 3.32 4.36 12.44
CA GLY A 294 1.98 4.74 12.89
C GLY A 294 1.94 5.34 14.30
N GLY A 295 2.91 5.02 15.15
CA GLY A 295 3.13 5.72 16.41
C GLY A 295 3.61 7.16 16.16
N LEU A 296 4.63 7.33 15.31
CA LEU A 296 5.15 8.65 14.94
C LEU A 296 4.11 9.51 14.23
N GLU A 297 3.32 8.91 13.32
CA GLU A 297 2.27 9.60 12.57
C GLU A 297 1.26 10.26 13.50
N ARG A 298 0.80 9.57 14.54
CA ARG A 298 -0.15 10.14 15.50
C ARG A 298 0.44 11.31 16.28
N ARG A 299 1.72 11.24 16.63
CA ARG A 299 2.42 12.31 17.34
C ARG A 299 2.60 13.54 16.44
N VAL A 300 3.07 13.34 15.21
CA VAL A 300 3.19 14.40 14.21
C VAL A 300 1.83 15.03 13.92
N ARG A 301 0.79 14.21 13.67
CA ARG A 301 -0.56 14.68 13.37
C ARG A 301 -1.11 15.59 14.47
N ARG A 302 -0.98 15.20 15.75
CA ARG A 302 -1.45 16.02 16.87
C ARG A 302 -0.87 17.44 16.87
N ILE A 303 0.37 17.59 16.41
CA ILE A 303 1.09 18.86 16.37
C ILE A 303 0.68 19.68 15.14
N VAL A 304 0.56 19.03 13.98
CA VAL A 304 0.43 19.73 12.69
C VAL A 304 -1.02 19.93 12.24
N GLU A 305 -1.94 19.05 12.62
CA GLU A 305 -3.33 19.06 12.14
C GLU A 305 -4.06 20.39 12.43
N PRO A 306 -3.93 21.02 13.62
CA PRO A 306 -4.55 22.32 13.90
C PRO A 306 -3.93 23.47 13.10
N ARG A 307 -2.75 23.26 12.52
CA ARG A 307 -2.02 24.29 11.77
C ARG A 307 -2.38 24.26 10.29
N ILE A 308 -2.67 23.10 9.70
CA ILE A 308 -2.96 22.95 8.26
C ILE A 308 -4.16 23.81 7.84
N GLN A 309 -4.04 24.56 6.74
CA GLN A 309 -5.07 25.48 6.27
C GLN A 309 -6.35 24.76 5.86
N GLU A 310 -7.49 25.47 5.89
CA GLU A 310 -8.81 24.88 5.68
C GLU A 310 -8.98 24.34 4.26
N GLU A 311 -8.33 25.00 3.31
CA GLU A 311 -8.33 24.73 1.88
C GLU A 311 -7.73 23.38 1.53
N GLN A 312 -6.93 22.77 2.41
CA GLN A 312 -6.39 21.43 2.22
C GLN A 312 -7.26 20.39 2.93
N CYS A 313 -7.98 19.57 2.15
CA CYS A 313 -8.90 18.55 2.65
C CYS A 313 -8.41 17.11 2.49
N GLY A 314 -7.34 16.88 1.72
CA GLY A 314 -6.84 15.53 1.42
C GLY A 314 -6.34 14.81 2.67
N PHE A 315 -6.79 13.57 2.87
CA PHE A 315 -6.34 12.66 3.96
C PHE A 315 -6.46 13.24 5.39
N ARG A 316 -7.39 14.17 5.62
CA ARG A 316 -7.68 14.75 6.93
C ARG A 316 -8.95 14.16 7.55
N PRO A 317 -9.01 13.96 8.87
CA PRO A 317 -10.22 13.50 9.54
C PRO A 317 -11.38 14.46 9.35
N GLY A 318 -12.58 13.94 9.06
CA GLY A 318 -13.80 14.76 8.92
C GLY A 318 -13.87 15.59 7.65
N ARG A 319 -12.96 15.38 6.69
CA ARG A 319 -12.95 16.08 5.39
C ARG A 319 -12.94 15.08 4.25
N GLY A 320 -13.67 15.39 3.19
CA GLY A 320 -13.82 14.57 2.00
C GLY A 320 -13.84 15.39 0.73
N THR A 321 -13.91 14.70 -0.40
CA THR A 321 -14.02 15.33 -1.72
C THR A 321 -15.33 16.09 -1.89
N VAL A 322 -16.37 15.70 -1.13
CA VAL A 322 -17.68 16.35 -1.14
C VAL A 322 -17.59 17.77 -0.57
N ASP A 323 -16.78 17.99 0.47
CA ASP A 323 -16.61 19.33 1.06
C ASP A 323 -15.96 20.28 0.05
N GLN A 324 -14.93 19.83 -0.66
CA GLN A 324 -14.29 20.63 -1.71
C GLN A 324 -15.23 20.90 -2.88
N LEU A 325 -15.99 19.88 -3.31
CA LEU A 325 -16.97 20.05 -4.38
C LEU A 325 -18.07 21.04 -3.96
N TYR A 326 -18.55 20.94 -2.73
CA TYR A 326 -19.54 21.86 -2.19
C TYR A 326 -19.03 23.31 -2.22
N THR A 327 -17.82 23.55 -1.69
CA THR A 327 -17.19 24.88 -1.71
C THR A 327 -17.07 25.42 -3.14
N LEU A 328 -16.58 24.59 -4.06
CA LEU A 328 -16.43 24.97 -5.47
C LEU A 328 -17.79 25.31 -6.12
N CYS A 329 -18.82 24.50 -5.90
CA CYS A 329 -20.16 24.77 -6.39
C CYS A 329 -20.73 26.08 -5.83
N ARG A 330 -20.55 26.35 -4.53
CA ARG A 330 -21.04 27.60 -3.91
C ARG A 330 -20.34 28.84 -4.46
N ILE A 331 -19.04 28.74 -4.74
CA ILE A 331 -18.29 29.80 -5.42
C ILE A 331 -18.88 30.07 -6.82
N LEU A 332 -19.10 29.01 -7.61
CA LEU A 332 -19.65 29.13 -8.97
C LEU A 332 -21.08 29.68 -8.98
N GLU A 333 -21.93 29.21 -8.06
CA GLU A 333 -23.31 29.68 -7.92
C GLU A 333 -23.36 31.16 -7.54
N GLY A 334 -22.55 31.58 -6.56
CA GLY A 334 -22.47 32.99 -6.16
C GLY A 334 -21.92 33.88 -7.28
N ALA A 335 -20.86 33.44 -7.95
CA ALA A 335 -20.32 34.16 -9.10
C ALA A 335 -21.34 34.31 -10.23
N TRP A 336 -22.12 33.25 -10.50
CA TRP A 336 -23.20 33.28 -11.49
C TRP A 336 -24.30 34.27 -11.10
N GLU A 337 -24.74 34.25 -9.84
CA GLU A 337 -25.79 35.14 -9.31
C GLU A 337 -25.41 36.62 -9.43
N PHE A 338 -24.15 36.95 -9.15
CA PHE A 338 -23.65 38.33 -9.20
C PHE A 338 -22.94 38.70 -10.52
N ALA A 339 -23.04 37.85 -11.55
CA ALA A 339 -22.37 38.02 -12.84
C ALA A 339 -20.87 38.35 -12.72
N GLN A 340 -20.20 37.77 -11.73
CA GLN A 340 -18.77 37.90 -11.53
C GLN A 340 -18.03 36.80 -12.29
N PRO A 341 -16.97 37.13 -13.05
CA PRO A 341 -16.13 36.11 -13.66
C PRO A 341 -15.39 35.35 -12.57
N VAL A 342 -15.25 34.03 -12.75
CA VAL A 342 -14.36 33.20 -11.94
C VAL A 342 -13.43 32.46 -12.90
N HIS A 343 -12.14 32.63 -12.68
CA HIS A 343 -11.11 31.91 -13.42
C HIS A 343 -10.62 30.74 -12.58
N MET A 344 -10.49 29.55 -13.19
CA MET A 344 -10.01 28.35 -12.51
C MET A 344 -8.83 27.73 -13.27
N CYS A 345 -7.77 27.42 -12.55
CA CYS A 345 -6.59 26.73 -13.08
C CYS A 345 -6.40 25.41 -12.31
N PHE A 346 -6.57 24.28 -13.02
CA PHE A 346 -6.34 22.94 -12.47
C PHE A 346 -4.89 22.54 -12.68
N VAL A 347 -4.18 22.23 -11.59
CA VAL A 347 -2.77 21.86 -11.59
C VAL A 347 -2.65 20.36 -11.31
N ASP A 348 -2.08 19.60 -12.26
CA ASP A 348 -1.78 18.17 -12.11
C ASP A 348 -0.28 17.99 -11.83
N LEU A 349 0.06 17.52 -10.63
CA LEU A 349 1.45 17.31 -10.23
C LEU A 349 1.92 15.91 -10.61
N GLU A 350 2.89 15.83 -11.53
CA GLU A 350 3.42 14.54 -11.97
C GLU A 350 4.19 13.84 -10.83
N LYS A 351 3.64 12.70 -10.35
CA LYS A 351 4.29 11.80 -9.39
C LYS A 351 4.76 12.53 -8.12
N ALA A 352 3.95 13.48 -7.64
CA ALA A 352 4.26 14.36 -6.51
C ALA A 352 4.82 13.61 -5.29
N PHE A 353 4.20 12.49 -4.94
CA PHE A 353 4.59 11.66 -3.80
C PHE A 353 6.02 11.11 -3.90
N ASP A 354 6.44 10.75 -5.12
CA ASP A 354 7.73 10.11 -5.40
C ASP A 354 8.86 11.15 -5.51
N ARG A 355 8.53 12.44 -5.61
CA ARG A 355 9.48 13.54 -5.87
C ARG A 355 9.69 14.51 -4.69
N VAL A 356 9.05 14.30 -3.55
CA VAL A 356 9.22 15.18 -2.37
C VAL A 356 10.69 15.24 -1.92
N PRO A 357 11.32 16.43 -1.89
CA PRO A 357 12.70 16.59 -1.41
C PRO A 357 12.75 16.49 0.13
N ARG A 358 13.33 15.40 0.62
CA ARG A 358 13.35 15.08 2.07
C ARG A 358 14.09 16.14 2.90
N GLY A 359 15.16 16.73 2.39
CA GLY A 359 15.91 17.79 3.08
C GLY A 359 15.04 19.01 3.40
N VAL A 360 14.23 19.45 2.43
CA VAL A 360 13.27 20.56 2.62
C VAL A 360 12.16 20.14 3.57
N LEU A 361 11.65 18.90 3.44
CA LEU A 361 10.59 18.37 4.30
C LEU A 361 10.95 18.44 5.80
N TRP A 362 12.22 18.21 6.17
CA TRP A 362 12.64 18.31 7.56
C TRP A 362 12.55 19.75 8.09
N GLY A 363 12.90 20.74 7.26
CA GLY A 363 12.70 22.15 7.56
C GLY A 363 11.22 22.49 7.73
N VAL A 364 10.37 22.00 6.81
CA VAL A 364 8.91 22.16 6.89
C VAL A 364 8.34 21.59 8.19
N LEU A 365 8.80 20.42 8.65
CA LEU A 365 8.33 19.89 9.94
C LEU A 365 8.67 20.82 11.12
N ARG A 366 9.84 21.45 11.11
CA ARG A 366 10.22 22.45 12.12
C ARG A 366 9.35 23.69 12.06
N GLU A 367 9.08 24.20 10.86
CA GLU A 367 8.16 25.34 10.63
C GLU A 367 6.77 25.07 11.24
N TYR A 368 6.29 23.82 11.16
CA TYR A 368 5.02 23.40 11.75
C TYR A 368 5.12 23.03 13.24
N GLY A 369 6.23 23.33 13.91
CA GLY A 369 6.43 23.14 15.35
C GLY A 369 6.64 21.69 15.78
N VAL A 370 7.05 20.80 14.88
CA VAL A 370 7.46 19.43 15.24
C VAL A 370 8.83 19.49 15.89
N SER A 371 8.97 18.89 17.08
CA SER A 371 10.22 18.92 17.83
C SER A 371 11.33 18.10 17.17
N ASP A 372 12.59 18.53 17.31
CA ASP A 372 13.75 17.85 16.72
C ASP A 372 13.89 16.36 17.09
N PRO A 373 13.57 15.89 18.32
CA PRO A 373 13.57 14.46 18.63
C PRO A 373 12.58 13.66 17.78
N LEU A 374 11.39 14.22 17.55
CA LEU A 374 10.39 13.59 16.70
C LEU A 374 10.81 13.64 15.23
N ILE A 375 11.42 14.74 14.77
CA ILE A 375 12.00 14.83 13.43
C ILE A 375 13.11 13.80 13.24
N ARG A 376 14.01 13.62 14.22
CA ARG A 376 15.07 12.59 14.19
C ARG A 376 14.47 11.19 14.09
N ALA A 377 13.44 10.89 14.87
CA ALA A 377 12.73 9.61 14.79
C ALA A 377 12.09 9.39 13.41
N VAL A 378 11.47 10.43 12.83
CA VAL A 378 10.94 10.38 11.46
C VAL A 378 12.06 10.19 10.43
N ARG A 379 13.18 10.90 10.55
CA ARG A 379 14.35 10.81 9.65
C ARG A 379 14.97 9.42 9.65
N SER A 380 15.06 8.78 10.81
CA SER A 380 15.61 7.42 10.94
C SER A 380 14.96 6.41 9.98
N LEU A 381 13.66 6.60 9.70
CA LEU A 381 12.88 5.78 8.79
C LEU A 381 13.20 6.03 7.30
N TYR A 382 13.89 7.12 6.96
CA TYR A 382 14.19 7.56 5.60
C TYR A 382 15.68 7.67 5.25
N ASP A 383 16.59 7.67 6.22
CA ASP A 383 18.02 7.95 6.01
C ASP A 383 18.73 6.91 5.12
N ARG A 384 18.42 5.61 5.27
CA ARG A 384 19.01 4.52 4.46
C ARG A 384 17.94 3.72 3.73
N CYS A 385 16.96 4.42 3.15
CA CYS A 385 15.91 3.77 2.36
C CYS A 385 16.48 2.99 1.17
N GLN A 386 16.09 1.72 1.08
CA GLN A 386 16.36 0.86 -0.06
C GLN A 386 15.04 0.32 -0.60
N SER A 387 15.02 -0.06 -1.87
CA SER A 387 13.88 -0.73 -2.47
C SER A 387 14.33 -1.82 -3.43
N LEU A 388 13.46 -2.81 -3.62
CA LEU A 388 13.54 -3.76 -4.72
C LEU A 388 12.18 -3.84 -5.39
N VAL A 389 12.15 -4.18 -6.67
CA VAL A 389 10.91 -4.40 -7.40
C VAL A 389 10.54 -5.88 -7.39
N ARG A 390 9.28 -6.17 -7.07
CA ARG A 390 8.71 -7.52 -7.16
C ARG A 390 7.63 -7.59 -8.23
N ILE A 391 7.90 -8.36 -9.28
CA ILE A 391 6.95 -8.64 -10.36
C ILE A 391 6.88 -10.14 -10.64
N ALA A 392 5.67 -10.66 -10.82
CA ALA A 392 5.41 -12.07 -11.14
C ALA A 392 6.04 -13.09 -10.15
N GLY A 393 6.34 -12.67 -8.92
CA GLY A 393 7.02 -13.50 -7.91
C GLY A 393 8.54 -13.50 -7.99
N ASN A 394 9.14 -12.79 -8.96
CA ASN A 394 10.57 -12.53 -9.02
C ASN A 394 10.89 -11.18 -8.37
N LYS A 395 12.09 -11.07 -7.80
CA LYS A 395 12.61 -9.88 -7.12
C LYS A 395 13.84 -9.39 -7.91
N SER A 396 13.97 -8.08 -8.09
CA SER A 396 15.22 -7.46 -8.54
C SER A 396 16.20 -7.31 -7.38
N ASP A 397 17.43 -6.91 -7.71
CA ASP A 397 18.40 -6.43 -6.73
C ASP A 397 17.93 -5.14 -6.04
N LEU A 398 18.48 -4.90 -4.86
CA LEU A 398 18.25 -3.68 -4.10
C LEU A 398 18.84 -2.45 -4.81
N PHE A 399 18.17 -1.32 -4.67
CA PHE A 399 18.65 0.00 -5.07
C PHE A 399 18.31 1.04 -4.00
N PRO A 400 19.14 2.10 -3.84
CA PRO A 400 18.86 3.17 -2.87
C PRO A 400 17.67 4.02 -3.31
N VAL A 401 16.99 4.66 -2.35
CA VAL A 401 15.88 5.60 -2.61
C VAL A 401 16.16 6.90 -1.88
N ARG A 402 16.56 7.93 -2.62
CA ARG A 402 17.05 9.21 -2.07
C ARG A 402 15.96 10.25 -1.88
N VAL A 403 14.95 10.29 -2.74
CA VAL A 403 13.86 11.28 -2.67
C VAL A 403 12.50 10.63 -2.46
N GLY A 404 11.47 11.46 -2.29
CA GLY A 404 10.10 11.02 -2.22
C GLY A 404 9.72 10.38 -0.89
N LEU A 405 8.43 10.10 -0.78
CA LEU A 405 7.79 9.45 0.34
C LEU A 405 7.32 8.04 -0.05
N ARG A 406 7.23 7.14 0.93
CA ARG A 406 6.95 5.73 0.66
C ARG A 406 5.45 5.46 0.56
N GLN A 407 4.98 5.13 -0.65
CA GLN A 407 3.58 4.81 -0.87
C GLN A 407 3.18 3.53 -0.12
N GLY A 408 2.34 3.66 0.91
CA GLY A 408 1.91 2.56 1.78
C GLY A 408 2.46 2.62 3.21
N CYS A 409 3.26 3.65 3.51
CA CYS A 409 3.65 4.05 4.87
C CYS A 409 2.56 4.93 5.51
N PRO A 410 2.09 4.64 6.74
CA PRO A 410 1.09 5.47 7.42
C PRO A 410 1.52 6.93 7.57
N LEU A 411 2.78 7.16 7.97
CA LEU A 411 3.34 8.49 8.19
C LEU A 411 3.47 9.32 6.91
N SER A 412 3.67 8.69 5.75
CA SER A 412 3.91 9.43 4.52
C SER A 412 2.74 10.32 4.09
N LEU A 413 1.51 9.97 4.47
CA LEU A 413 0.33 10.79 4.13
C LEU A 413 0.41 12.17 4.81
N ILE A 414 0.62 12.20 6.13
CA ILE A 414 0.67 13.49 6.86
C ILE A 414 1.89 14.32 6.43
N LEU A 415 3.04 13.68 6.18
CA LEU A 415 4.22 14.37 5.66
C LEU A 415 3.95 15.03 4.30
N PHE A 416 3.24 14.34 3.41
CA PHE A 416 2.89 14.88 2.09
C PHE A 416 1.93 16.07 2.19
N ILE A 417 0.87 15.96 3.01
CA ILE A 417 -0.12 17.03 3.18
C ILE A 417 0.53 18.29 3.73
N ILE A 418 1.39 18.18 4.75
CA ILE A 418 2.08 19.35 5.32
C ILE A 418 2.97 20.00 4.26
N PHE A 419 3.68 19.21 3.46
CA PHE A 419 4.52 19.73 2.38
C PHE A 419 3.69 20.51 1.34
N MET A 420 2.54 19.96 0.93
CA MET A 420 1.61 20.62 0.01
C MET A 420 0.99 21.88 0.63
N ASP A 421 0.60 21.83 1.90
CA ASP A 421 0.07 22.98 2.65
C ASP A 421 1.12 24.11 2.72
N ARG A 422 2.40 23.77 2.94
CA ARG A 422 3.49 24.74 2.93
C ARG A 422 3.67 25.40 1.56
N ILE A 423 3.58 24.63 0.47
CA ILE A 423 3.62 25.20 -0.89
C ILE A 423 2.43 26.14 -1.11
N SER A 424 1.23 25.71 -0.71
CA SER A 424 0.00 26.51 -0.82
C SER A 424 0.16 27.87 -0.15
N ARG A 425 0.62 27.90 1.12
CA ARG A 425 0.85 29.15 1.87
C ARG A 425 1.80 30.12 1.18
N HIS A 426 2.90 29.60 0.63
CA HIS A 426 3.90 30.43 -0.05
C HIS A 426 3.42 30.90 -1.43
N SER A 427 2.36 30.29 -1.96
CA SER A 427 1.76 30.64 -3.24
C SER A 427 0.54 31.56 -3.08
N GLN A 428 0.16 31.94 -1.86
CA GLN A 428 -0.96 32.85 -1.63
C GLN A 428 -0.59 34.27 -2.09
N GLY A 429 -1.30 34.75 -3.11
CA GLY A 429 -1.20 36.10 -3.66
C GLY A 429 -2.31 37.03 -3.18
N VAL A 430 -2.47 38.16 -3.87
CA VAL A 430 -3.58 39.10 -3.64
C VAL A 430 -4.87 38.62 -4.31
N GLU A 431 -4.73 37.71 -5.28
CA GLU A 431 -5.83 37.10 -6.03
C GLU A 431 -6.64 36.09 -5.21
N GLY A 432 -7.87 35.82 -5.67
CA GLY A 432 -8.78 34.85 -5.05
C GLY A 432 -10.22 35.33 -5.06
N VAL A 433 -11.15 34.37 -5.08
CA VAL A 433 -12.57 34.68 -5.11
C VAL A 433 -13.03 35.10 -3.72
N ARG A 434 -13.71 36.24 -3.62
CA ARG A 434 -14.29 36.71 -2.36
C ARG A 434 -15.66 36.07 -2.17
N PHE A 435 -15.83 35.37 -1.06
CA PHE A 435 -17.10 34.77 -0.65
C PHE A 435 -17.43 35.22 0.78
N GLY A 436 -18.31 36.21 0.90
CA GLY A 436 -18.48 36.95 2.15
C GLY A 436 -17.18 37.64 2.58
N ASP A 437 -16.76 37.42 3.83
CA ASP A 437 -15.51 37.96 4.38
C ASP A 437 -14.27 37.11 4.04
N LEU A 438 -14.47 35.93 3.46
CA LEU A 438 -13.39 35.01 3.12
C LEU A 438 -12.88 35.28 1.70
N ARG A 439 -11.56 35.17 1.53
CA ARG A 439 -10.92 35.12 0.21
C ARG A 439 -10.38 33.72 -0.01
N ILE A 440 -10.87 33.06 -1.05
CA ILE A 440 -10.50 31.69 -1.39
C ILE A 440 -9.67 31.71 -2.67
N GLY A 441 -8.35 31.55 -2.53
CA GLY A 441 -7.42 31.53 -3.67
C GLY A 441 -7.16 30.14 -4.24
N SER A 442 -7.39 29.08 -3.46
CA SER A 442 -7.11 27.71 -3.89
C SER A 442 -7.90 26.69 -3.10
N LEU A 443 -8.20 25.54 -3.71
CA LEU A 443 -8.69 24.35 -3.01
C LEU A 443 -7.76 23.17 -3.32
N LEU A 444 -7.40 22.40 -2.29
CA LEU A 444 -6.45 21.31 -2.39
C LEU A 444 -7.04 20.00 -1.87
N PHE A 445 -6.85 18.93 -2.62
CA PHE A 445 -7.13 17.57 -2.18
C PHE A 445 -5.90 16.71 -2.43
N ALA A 446 -5.01 16.65 -1.43
CA ALA A 446 -3.69 16.03 -1.56
C ALA A 446 -2.86 16.70 -2.68
N ASP A 447 -2.63 16.00 -3.79
CA ASP A 447 -1.89 16.49 -4.97
C ASP A 447 -2.77 17.23 -5.99
N ASP A 448 -4.09 17.05 -5.93
CA ASP A 448 -5.03 17.76 -6.80
C ASP A 448 -5.20 19.20 -6.29
N VAL A 449 -4.87 20.19 -7.13
CA VAL A 449 -4.96 21.62 -6.78
C VAL A 449 -5.78 22.37 -7.82
N VAL A 450 -6.71 23.19 -7.36
CA VAL A 450 -7.37 24.21 -8.18
C VAL A 450 -7.04 25.59 -7.63
N LEU A 451 -6.50 26.46 -8.47
CA LEU A 451 -6.28 27.87 -8.18
C LEU A 451 -7.46 28.68 -8.74
N MET A 452 -7.88 29.71 -8.03
CA MET A 452 -9.05 30.51 -8.37
C MET A 452 -8.73 32.00 -8.29
N ALA A 453 -9.28 32.78 -9.21
CA ALA A 453 -9.14 34.23 -9.27
C ALA A 453 -10.43 34.90 -9.73
#